data_AF-A0A7J2YWQ5-F1
#
_entry.id   AF-A0A7J2YWQ5-F1
#
_cell.length_a   1.000
_cell.length_b   1.000
_cell.length_c   1.000
_cell.angle_alpha   90.00
_cell.angle_beta   90.00
_cell.angle_gamma   90.00
#
_symmetry.space_group_name_H-M   'P 1'
#
loop_
_entity.id
_entity.type
_entity.pdbx_description
1 polymer ?
#
loop_
_entity_poly.entity_id
_entity_poly.type
_entity_poly.pdbx_seq_one_letter_code
_entity_poly.pdbx_strand_id
1 'polypeptide(L)'
;MKYEDLHRTARHIDRLIDHNLPSKNAPFPPQSTLESLVTYNFPDLYVTSHGWHKLVFGSHSAGNTVVLKVGPKKTIENDHRVYKQVPEKQRHQYFAKIYWHTKYCLLQQYGLPTHVNPERLREMRQAIYRYGIFDIKAENLRLIDGELKIIDANVTRVPLPTILRKIDEAKPRLPSKLHLFIKKVTKRFYER
;
A
#
# COMPACT_ATOMS: atom_id res chain seq x y z
N MET A 1 16.56 4.20 -17.44
CA MET A 1 15.66 3.50 -16.47
C MET A 1 14.26 3.41 -17.07
N LYS A 2 13.41 2.40 -16.79
CA LYS A 2 12.03 2.39 -17.33
C LYS A 2 11.25 3.58 -16.74
N TYR A 3 10.57 4.36 -17.59
CA TYR A 3 9.84 5.59 -17.21
C TYR A 3 10.73 6.69 -16.61
N GLU A 4 11.83 7.01 -17.28
CA GLU A 4 12.80 8.00 -16.82
C GLU A 4 12.22 9.42 -16.74
N ASP A 5 11.36 9.80 -17.68
CA ASP A 5 10.69 11.11 -17.67
C ASP A 5 9.78 11.29 -16.47
N LEU A 6 8.93 10.29 -16.19
CA LEU A 6 8.09 10.29 -14.99
C LEU A 6 8.92 10.31 -13.70
N HIS A 7 10.11 9.71 -13.70
CA HIS A 7 11.01 9.77 -12.55
C HIS A 7 11.61 11.17 -12.36
N ARG A 8 11.96 11.86 -13.45
CA ARG A 8 12.37 13.28 -13.40
C ARG A 8 11.23 14.17 -12.89
N THR A 9 10.02 13.97 -13.40
CA THR A 9 8.80 14.63 -12.92
C THR A 9 8.57 14.39 -11.42
N ALA A 10 8.67 13.15 -10.95
CA ALA A 10 8.53 12.81 -9.53
C ALA A 10 9.55 13.53 -8.64
N ARG A 11 10.80 13.68 -9.09
CA ARG A 11 11.81 14.46 -8.36
C ARG A 11 11.47 15.96 -8.33
N HIS A 12 10.82 16.50 -9.37
CA HIS A 12 10.34 17.87 -9.36
C HIS A 12 9.15 18.05 -8.41
N ILE A 13 8.21 17.10 -8.40
CA ILE A 13 7.13 17.05 -7.41
C ILE A 13 7.70 17.05 -5.99
N ASP A 14 8.73 16.22 -5.73
CA ASP A 14 9.36 16.18 -4.41
C ASP A 14 9.90 17.55 -3.96
N ARG A 15 10.58 18.27 -4.87
CA ARG A 15 11.10 19.62 -4.61
C ARG A 15 9.99 20.65 -4.41
N LEU A 16 8.91 20.57 -5.20
CA LEU A 16 7.76 21.47 -5.06
C LEU A 16 7.08 21.27 -3.71
N ILE A 17 6.87 20.03 -3.29
CA ILE A 17 6.33 19.72 -1.97
C ILE A 17 7.26 20.28 -0.89
N ASP A 18 8.56 20.00 -0.96
CA ASP A 18 9.54 20.48 0.03
C ASP A 18 9.60 22.01 0.11
N HIS A 19 9.46 22.72 -1.01
CA HIS A 19 9.45 24.18 -1.06
C HIS A 19 8.17 24.79 -0.47
N ASN A 20 7.04 24.09 -0.60
CA ASN A 20 5.74 24.53 -0.07
C ASN A 20 5.53 24.11 1.40
N LEU A 21 6.47 23.38 2.01
CA LEU A 21 6.42 23.06 3.43
C LEU A 21 7.03 24.23 4.24
N PRO A 22 6.25 24.90 5.12
CA PRO A 22 6.74 26.06 5.87
C PRO A 22 7.86 25.73 6.86
N SER A 23 8.02 24.45 7.23
CA SER A 23 9.16 23.97 8.00
C SER A 23 9.36 22.47 7.79
N LYS A 24 10.52 21.94 8.21
CA LYS A 24 10.83 20.49 8.13
C LYS A 24 9.83 19.60 8.89
N ASN A 25 9.13 20.16 9.89
CA ASN A 25 8.15 19.45 10.72
C ASN A 25 6.70 19.81 10.37
N ALA A 26 6.49 20.60 9.31
CA ALA A 26 5.15 20.95 8.88
C ALA A 26 4.37 19.69 8.46
N PRO A 27 3.04 19.68 8.68
CA PRO A 27 2.21 18.60 8.19
C PRO A 27 2.33 18.50 6.66
N PHE A 28 2.20 17.28 6.14
CA PHE A 28 2.16 17.06 4.69
C PHE A 28 0.96 17.82 4.08
N PRO A 29 1.06 18.37 2.86
CA PRO A 29 -0.01 19.16 2.28
C PRO A 29 -1.35 18.39 2.24
N PRO A 30 -2.50 19.06 2.48
CA PRO A 30 -3.80 18.47 2.26
C PRO A 30 -3.95 17.96 0.83
N GLN A 31 -4.78 16.94 0.62
CA GLN A 31 -4.93 16.32 -0.70
C GLN A 31 -5.41 17.31 -1.76
N SER A 32 -6.36 18.20 -1.47
CA SER A 32 -6.83 19.22 -2.42
C SER A 32 -5.70 20.18 -2.84
N THR A 33 -4.85 20.59 -1.89
CA THR A 33 -3.67 21.42 -2.17
C THR A 33 -2.65 20.65 -3.01
N LEU A 34 -2.39 19.38 -2.68
CA LEU A 34 -1.45 18.54 -3.42
C LEU A 34 -1.93 18.29 -4.85
N GLU A 35 -3.22 18.01 -5.03
CA GLU A 35 -3.86 17.82 -6.34
C GLU A 35 -3.68 19.06 -7.21
N SER A 36 -4.01 20.23 -6.68
CA SER A 36 -3.84 21.51 -7.39
C SER A 36 -2.36 21.78 -7.72
N LEU A 37 -1.46 21.56 -6.76
CA LEU A 37 -0.02 21.75 -6.94
C LEU A 37 0.53 20.85 -8.05
N VAL A 38 0.15 19.58 -8.08
CA VAL A 38 0.63 18.62 -9.08
C VAL A 38 0.02 18.89 -10.45
N THR A 39 -1.30 19.00 -10.55
CA THR A 39 -1.98 19.15 -11.85
C THR A 39 -1.67 20.50 -12.53
N TYR A 40 -1.47 21.58 -11.75
CA TYR A 40 -1.09 22.88 -12.29
C TYR A 40 0.33 22.88 -12.88
N ASN A 41 1.29 22.22 -12.21
CA ASN A 41 2.70 22.22 -12.64
C ASN A 41 3.02 21.10 -13.65
N PHE A 42 2.19 20.05 -13.71
CA PHE A 42 2.41 18.88 -14.55
C PHE A 42 1.10 18.51 -15.29
N PRO A 43 0.75 19.22 -16.38
CA PRO A 43 -0.53 19.03 -17.08
C PRO A 43 -0.67 17.67 -17.76
N ASP A 44 0.42 16.91 -17.92
CA ASP A 44 0.35 15.51 -18.36
C ASP A 44 -0.26 14.57 -17.30
N LEU A 45 -0.28 15.00 -16.03
CA LEU A 45 -0.80 14.20 -14.91
C LEU A 45 -2.26 14.58 -14.60
N TYR A 46 -3.09 13.57 -14.41
CA TYR A 46 -4.49 13.72 -14.01
C TYR A 46 -4.82 12.78 -12.86
N VAL A 47 -5.74 13.16 -11.98
CA VAL A 47 -6.12 12.33 -10.83
C VAL A 47 -6.97 11.14 -11.31
N THR A 48 -6.56 9.94 -10.95
CA THR A 48 -7.32 8.71 -11.20
C THR A 48 -8.09 8.25 -9.96
N SER A 49 -7.58 8.52 -8.76
CA SER A 49 -8.26 8.18 -7.50
C SER A 49 -7.66 8.87 -6.28
N HIS A 50 -8.52 9.11 -5.28
CA HIS A 50 -8.13 9.56 -3.94
C HIS A 50 -8.05 8.36 -2.99
N GLY A 51 -6.83 7.98 -2.59
CA GLY A 51 -6.62 7.06 -1.48
C GLY A 51 -6.67 7.82 -0.14
N TRP A 52 -6.78 7.11 0.98
CA TRP A 52 -6.86 7.74 2.31
C TRP A 52 -5.70 8.71 2.58
N HIS A 53 -4.48 8.30 2.22
CA HIS A 53 -3.25 9.07 2.50
C HIS A 53 -2.46 9.43 1.24
N LYS A 54 -2.99 9.17 0.05
CA LYS A 54 -2.25 9.25 -1.21
C LYS A 54 -3.19 9.71 -2.32
N LEU A 55 -2.72 10.55 -3.20
CA LEU A 55 -3.35 10.76 -4.50
C LEU A 55 -2.73 9.81 -5.50
N VAL A 56 -3.53 9.32 -6.44
CA VAL A 56 -3.06 8.48 -7.55
C VAL A 56 -3.28 9.25 -8.84
N PHE A 57 -2.20 9.46 -9.58
CA PHE A 57 -2.20 10.17 -10.85
C PHE A 57 -1.96 9.19 -12.00
N GLY A 58 -2.74 9.31 -13.05
CA GLY A 58 -2.42 8.80 -14.38
C GLY A 58 -1.52 9.78 -15.12
N SER A 59 -1.02 9.36 -16.28
CA SER A 59 -0.23 10.20 -17.18
C SER A 59 -0.79 10.02 -18.59
N HIS A 60 -1.08 11.13 -19.28
CA HIS A 60 -1.59 11.07 -20.65
C HIS A 60 -0.55 10.43 -21.59
N SER A 61 0.72 10.80 -21.45
CA SER A 61 1.83 10.25 -22.22
C SER A 61 2.08 8.75 -21.97
N ALA A 62 1.85 8.26 -20.75
CA ALA A 62 2.01 6.84 -20.41
C ALA A 62 0.73 6.01 -20.59
N GLY A 63 -0.41 6.66 -20.86
CA GLY A 63 -1.73 6.06 -20.91
C GLY A 63 -2.06 5.25 -19.64
N ASN A 64 -2.88 4.20 -19.79
CA ASN A 64 -3.29 3.33 -18.69
C ASN A 64 -2.27 2.23 -18.39
N THR A 65 -0.96 2.51 -18.49
CA THR A 65 0.08 1.50 -18.22
C THR A 65 0.63 1.59 -16.80
N VAL A 66 0.69 2.79 -16.24
CA VAL A 66 1.27 3.08 -14.92
C VAL A 66 0.50 4.19 -14.23
N VAL A 67 0.64 4.23 -12.91
CA VAL A 67 0.16 5.31 -12.06
C VAL A 67 1.27 5.80 -11.15
N LEU A 68 1.25 7.10 -10.91
CA LEU A 68 2.11 7.78 -9.95
C LEU A 68 1.31 8.02 -8.68
N LYS A 69 1.65 7.31 -7.60
CA LYS A 69 1.11 7.60 -6.28
C LYS A 69 1.93 8.72 -5.65
N VAL A 70 1.26 9.74 -5.12
CA VAL A 70 1.90 10.85 -4.42
C VAL A 70 1.31 10.96 -3.02
N GLY A 71 2.16 11.01 -2.00
CA GLY A 71 1.72 11.06 -0.61
C GLY A 71 2.87 11.25 0.38
N PRO A 72 2.59 11.24 1.69
CA PRO A 72 3.60 11.41 2.72
C PRO A 72 4.72 10.37 2.59
N LYS A 73 5.96 10.79 2.87
CA LYS A 73 7.16 9.95 2.78
C LYS A 73 6.99 8.59 3.47
N LYS A 74 6.51 8.59 4.72
CA LYS A 74 6.30 7.36 5.50
C LYS A 74 5.34 6.39 4.81
N THR A 75 4.32 6.91 4.15
CA THR A 75 3.30 6.13 3.43
C THR A 75 3.89 5.50 2.18
N ILE A 76 4.63 6.28 1.38
CA ILE A 76 5.31 5.79 0.16
C ILE A 76 6.39 4.75 0.48
N GLU A 77 7.20 5.01 1.49
CA GLU A 77 8.23 4.07 1.95
C GLU A 77 7.59 2.78 2.49
N ASN A 78 6.43 2.87 3.16
CA ASN A 78 5.72 1.70 3.64
C ASN A 78 5.23 0.81 2.49
N ASP A 79 4.59 1.37 1.45
CA ASP A 79 4.15 0.62 0.27
C ASP A 79 5.33 -0.16 -0.36
N HIS A 80 6.45 0.52 -0.57
CA HIS A 80 7.63 -0.09 -1.15
C HIS A 80 8.25 -1.16 -0.23
N ARG A 81 8.23 -0.93 1.09
CA ARG A 81 8.70 -1.91 2.07
C ARG A 81 7.83 -3.17 2.07
N VAL A 82 6.51 -3.03 2.08
CA VAL A 82 5.55 -4.15 2.02
C VAL A 82 5.80 -4.97 0.78
N TYR A 83 5.89 -4.31 -0.37
CA TYR A 83 6.21 -4.92 -1.64
C TYR A 83 7.53 -5.72 -1.60
N LYS A 84 8.55 -5.20 -0.90
CA LYS A 84 9.85 -5.87 -0.75
C LYS A 84 9.87 -7.06 0.21
N GLN A 85 8.84 -7.26 1.04
CA GLN A 85 8.75 -8.42 1.94
C GLN A 85 8.59 -9.75 1.19
N VAL A 86 7.98 -9.71 0.01
CA VAL A 86 7.91 -10.88 -0.86
C VAL A 86 9.26 -11.06 -1.57
N PRO A 87 9.78 -12.28 -1.77
CA PRO A 87 11.00 -12.52 -2.54
C PRO A 87 10.90 -11.96 -3.97
N GLU A 88 11.98 -11.39 -4.48
CA GLU A 88 12.00 -10.68 -5.78
C GLU A 88 11.40 -11.50 -6.94
N LYS A 89 11.73 -12.78 -7.02
CA LYS A 89 11.21 -13.71 -8.05
C LYS A 89 9.69 -13.92 -7.99
N GLN A 90 9.06 -13.61 -6.87
CA GLN A 90 7.64 -13.85 -6.61
C GLN A 90 6.83 -12.55 -6.44
N ARG A 91 7.48 -11.39 -6.22
CA ARG A 91 6.81 -10.10 -5.99
C ARG A 91 5.74 -9.81 -7.03
N HIS A 92 6.09 -9.92 -8.31
CA HIS A 92 5.20 -9.57 -9.43
C HIS A 92 4.05 -10.56 -9.68
N GLN A 93 4.10 -11.75 -9.05
CA GLN A 93 2.99 -12.71 -9.09
C GLN A 93 1.84 -12.24 -8.18
N TYR A 94 2.17 -11.55 -7.09
CA TYR A 94 1.18 -11.10 -6.11
C TYR A 94 0.89 -9.60 -6.18
N PHE A 95 1.89 -8.79 -6.48
CA PHE A 95 1.79 -7.33 -6.48
C PHE A 95 1.88 -6.76 -7.89
N ALA A 96 1.16 -5.66 -8.10
CA ALA A 96 1.41 -4.77 -9.22
C ALA A 96 2.86 -4.28 -9.16
N LYS A 97 3.57 -4.33 -10.30
CA LYS A 97 5.00 -4.02 -10.35
C LYS A 97 5.26 -2.59 -9.91
N ILE A 98 6.10 -2.43 -8.90
CA ILE A 98 6.67 -1.12 -8.52
C ILE A 98 7.96 -0.95 -9.33
N TYR A 99 8.04 0.13 -10.10
CA TYR A 99 9.20 0.42 -10.94
C TYR A 99 10.27 1.17 -10.16
N TRP A 100 9.86 2.17 -9.37
CA TRP A 100 10.72 2.99 -8.53
C TRP A 100 9.85 3.81 -7.56
N HIS A 101 10.49 4.43 -6.58
CA HIS A 101 9.89 5.47 -5.75
C HIS A 101 10.92 6.57 -5.48
N THR A 102 10.42 7.76 -5.17
CA THR A 102 11.20 8.89 -4.68
C THR A 102 10.80 9.19 -3.23
N LYS A 103 10.95 10.43 -2.75
CA LYS A 103 10.63 10.81 -1.37
C LYS A 103 9.11 10.78 -1.13
N TYR A 104 8.33 11.35 -2.05
CA TYR A 104 6.87 11.46 -1.93
C TYR A 104 6.12 10.78 -3.07
N CYS A 105 6.82 10.19 -4.04
CA CYS A 105 6.20 9.57 -5.21
C CYS A 105 6.55 8.09 -5.36
N LEU A 106 5.65 7.30 -5.94
CA LEU A 106 5.86 5.88 -6.26
C LEU A 106 5.20 5.54 -7.59
N LEU A 107 5.98 4.98 -8.52
CA LEU A 107 5.45 4.55 -9.81
C LEU A 107 5.13 3.06 -9.78
N GLN A 108 3.86 2.74 -10.04
CA GLN A 108 3.32 1.39 -10.02
C GLN A 108 2.63 1.08 -11.36
N GLN A 109 2.66 -0.19 -11.76
CA GLN A 109 1.84 -0.69 -12.86
C GLN A 109 0.35 -0.42 -12.58
N TYR A 110 -0.35 0.10 -13.58
CA TYR A 110 -1.78 0.31 -13.49
C TYR A 110 -2.52 -1.01 -13.63
N GLY A 111 -3.64 -1.15 -12.93
CA GLY A 111 -4.53 -2.28 -13.06
C GLY A 111 -5.98 -1.82 -13.11
N LEU A 112 -6.78 -2.56 -13.87
CA LEU A 112 -8.18 -2.25 -14.08
C LEU A 112 -9.00 -2.58 -12.82
N PRO A 113 -9.99 -1.73 -12.48
CA PRO A 113 -10.99 -2.10 -11.49
C PRO A 113 -11.66 -3.42 -11.88
N THR A 114 -11.85 -4.30 -10.92
CA THR A 114 -12.51 -5.59 -11.15
C THR A 114 -13.33 -5.98 -9.93
N HIS A 115 -14.42 -6.70 -10.16
CA HIS A 115 -15.08 -7.43 -9.09
C HIS A 115 -14.15 -8.55 -8.59
N VAL A 116 -14.05 -8.69 -7.28
CA VAL A 116 -13.19 -9.70 -6.65
C VAL A 116 -14.07 -10.76 -6.00
N ASN A 117 -14.03 -11.98 -6.53
CA ASN A 117 -14.68 -13.12 -5.92
C ASN A 117 -14.10 -13.38 -4.50
N PRO A 118 -14.94 -13.56 -3.46
CA PRO A 118 -14.49 -13.89 -2.11
C PRO A 118 -13.53 -15.07 -2.00
N GLU A 119 -13.69 -16.11 -2.83
CA GLU A 119 -12.78 -17.27 -2.89
C GLU A 119 -11.38 -16.86 -3.32
N ARG A 120 -11.27 -16.13 -4.43
CA ARG A 120 -9.99 -15.60 -4.93
C ARG A 120 -9.32 -14.66 -3.93
N LEU A 121 -10.10 -13.84 -3.23
CA LEU A 121 -9.58 -12.99 -2.15
C LEU A 121 -9.00 -13.84 -1.00
N ARG A 122 -9.67 -14.93 -0.61
CA ARG A 122 -9.16 -15.85 0.43
C ARG A 122 -7.88 -16.54 -0.01
N GLU A 123 -7.81 -17.04 -1.25
CA GLU A 123 -6.61 -17.65 -1.81
C GLU A 123 -5.42 -16.68 -1.80
N MET A 124 -5.62 -15.45 -2.30
CA MET A 124 -4.60 -14.40 -2.31
C MET A 124 -4.09 -14.09 -0.89
N ARG A 125 -5.02 -13.94 0.07
CA ARG A 125 -4.69 -13.73 1.48
C ARG A 125 -3.83 -14.88 2.02
N GLN A 126 -4.26 -16.12 1.86
CA GLN A 126 -3.49 -17.28 2.34
C GLN A 126 -2.09 -17.34 1.73
N ALA A 127 -1.97 -17.05 0.43
CA ALA A 127 -0.69 -17.07 -0.26
C ALA A 127 0.28 -15.98 0.24
N ILE A 128 -0.23 -14.82 0.63
CA ILE A 128 0.60 -13.68 1.04
C ILE A 128 0.88 -13.61 2.55
N TYR A 129 0.05 -14.25 3.38
CA TYR A 129 0.19 -14.28 4.85
C TYR A 129 1.54 -14.82 5.30
N ARG A 130 2.12 -15.76 4.56
CA ARG A 130 3.47 -16.30 4.84
C ARG A 130 4.58 -15.25 4.77
N TYR A 131 4.34 -14.11 4.14
CA TYR A 131 5.28 -12.98 4.09
C TYR A 131 4.98 -11.89 5.11
N GLY A 132 4.02 -12.10 6.03
CA GLY A 132 3.69 -11.13 7.08
C GLY A 132 2.75 -10.01 6.64
N ILE A 133 2.04 -10.19 5.52
CA ILE A 133 1.12 -9.20 4.94
C ILE A 133 -0.30 -9.69 5.18
N PHE A 134 -1.11 -9.00 5.98
CA PHE A 134 -2.43 -9.50 6.37
C PHE A 134 -3.60 -8.60 5.98
N ASP A 135 -3.35 -7.30 5.79
CA ASP A 135 -4.39 -6.31 5.47
C ASP A 135 -4.62 -6.21 3.95
N ILE A 136 -5.09 -7.30 3.34
CA ILE A 136 -5.49 -7.33 1.93
C ILE A 136 -7.01 -7.28 1.82
N LYS A 137 -7.53 -6.25 1.15
CA LYS A 137 -8.96 -6.03 0.91
C LYS A 137 -9.27 -6.12 -0.58
N ALA A 138 -10.52 -6.39 -0.94
CA ALA A 138 -10.96 -6.43 -2.33
C ALA A 138 -10.67 -5.10 -3.06
N GLU A 139 -10.87 -3.96 -2.38
CA GLU A 139 -10.58 -2.62 -2.93
C GLU A 139 -9.10 -2.39 -3.28
N ASN A 140 -8.19 -3.20 -2.71
CA ASN A 140 -6.75 -3.11 -2.93
C ASN A 140 -6.25 -4.08 -4.00
N LEU A 141 -7.15 -4.76 -4.71
CA LEU A 141 -6.82 -5.67 -5.80
C LEU A 141 -7.25 -5.08 -7.15
N ARG A 142 -6.47 -5.34 -8.19
CA ARG A 142 -6.75 -4.92 -9.57
C ARG A 142 -6.43 -6.04 -10.54
N LEU A 143 -7.07 -6.01 -11.70
CA LEU A 143 -6.76 -6.90 -12.80
C LEU A 143 -5.58 -6.33 -13.61
N ILE A 144 -4.52 -7.09 -13.75
CA ILE A 144 -3.31 -6.74 -14.49
C ILE A 144 -2.93 -7.94 -15.34
N ASP A 145 -2.93 -7.78 -16.67
CA ASP A 145 -2.60 -8.84 -17.62
C ASP A 145 -3.42 -10.13 -17.40
N GLY A 146 -4.70 -9.98 -17.02
CA GLY A 146 -5.60 -11.10 -16.71
C GLY A 146 -5.44 -11.70 -15.30
N GLU A 147 -4.48 -11.23 -14.52
CA GLU A 147 -4.23 -11.71 -13.16
C GLU A 147 -4.66 -10.70 -12.10
N LEU A 148 -5.16 -11.21 -10.97
CA LEU A 148 -5.50 -10.37 -9.83
C LEU A 148 -4.24 -10.03 -9.02
N LYS A 149 -3.93 -8.73 -8.88
CA LYS A 149 -2.72 -8.26 -8.21
C LYS A 149 -3.03 -7.23 -7.14
N ILE A 150 -2.23 -7.24 -6.08
CA ILE A 150 -2.26 -6.29 -4.97
C ILE A 150 -1.65 -4.97 -5.44
N ILE A 151 -2.43 -3.89 -5.34
CA ILE A 151 -1.95 -2.52 -5.60
C ILE A 151 -1.62 -1.77 -4.31
N ASP A 152 -2.21 -2.15 -3.18
CA ASP A 152 -1.99 -1.51 -1.88
C ASP A 152 -2.05 -2.54 -0.73
N ALA A 153 -1.16 -2.43 0.24
CA ALA A 153 -1.13 -3.35 1.37
C ALA A 153 -0.42 -2.71 2.56
N ASN A 154 -0.91 -3.01 3.76
CA ASN A 154 -0.26 -2.62 5.01
C ASN A 154 0.39 -3.83 5.70
N VAL A 155 1.53 -3.59 6.33
CA VAL A 155 2.11 -4.55 7.28
C VAL A 155 1.40 -4.39 8.61
N THR A 156 0.66 -5.39 9.05
CA THR A 156 0.27 -5.50 10.46
C THR A 156 1.35 -6.30 11.19
N ARG A 157 1.83 -5.77 12.31
CA ARG A 157 2.89 -6.41 13.12
C ARG A 157 2.48 -7.75 13.72
N VAL A 158 1.20 -8.08 13.69
CA VAL A 158 0.64 -9.27 14.33
C VAL A 158 -0.56 -9.77 13.52
N PRO A 159 -0.56 -11.02 13.04
CA PRO A 159 -1.76 -11.61 12.47
C PRO A 159 -2.67 -12.02 13.61
N LEU A 160 -3.41 -11.08 14.19
CA LEU A 160 -4.33 -11.35 15.28
C LEU A 160 -5.21 -12.59 14.98
N PRO A 161 -5.78 -12.80 13.78
CA PRO A 161 -6.54 -14.01 13.49
C PRO A 161 -5.72 -15.31 13.55
N THR A 162 -4.47 -15.31 13.06
CA THR A 162 -3.60 -16.49 13.08
C THR A 162 -3.04 -16.76 14.48
N ILE A 163 -2.71 -15.71 15.23
CA ILE A 163 -2.30 -15.83 16.64
C ILE A 163 -3.48 -16.29 17.48
N LEU A 164 -4.67 -15.71 17.31
CA LEU A 164 -5.89 -16.13 18.01
C LEU A 164 -6.24 -17.57 17.68
N ARG A 165 -6.15 -17.99 16.41
CA ARG A 165 -6.39 -19.40 16.04
C ARG A 165 -5.37 -20.34 16.68
N LYS A 166 -4.08 -20.00 16.67
CA LYS A 166 -3.04 -20.79 17.35
C LYS A 166 -3.22 -20.80 18.88
N ILE A 167 -3.68 -19.69 19.46
CA ILE A 167 -4.04 -19.60 20.88
C ILE A 167 -5.25 -20.49 21.17
N ASP A 168 -6.26 -20.49 20.31
CA ASP A 168 -7.46 -21.32 20.47
C ASP A 168 -7.15 -22.82 20.27
N GLU A 169 -6.26 -23.16 19.34
CA GLU A 169 -5.72 -24.51 19.15
C GLU A 169 -4.86 -24.97 20.35
N ALA A 170 -4.11 -24.05 20.98
CA ALA A 170 -3.28 -24.33 22.16
C ALA A 170 -4.05 -24.25 23.49
N LYS A 171 -5.23 -23.61 23.49
CA LYS A 171 -6.09 -23.36 24.65
C LYS A 171 -6.39 -24.60 25.50
N PRO A 172 -6.62 -25.81 24.94
CA PRO A 172 -6.86 -27.02 25.71
C PRO A 172 -5.63 -27.53 26.47
N ARG A 173 -4.42 -27.07 26.09
CA ARG A 173 -3.13 -27.55 26.63
C ARG A 173 -2.42 -26.52 27.50
N LEU A 174 -3.02 -25.35 27.71
CA LEU A 174 -2.40 -24.25 28.44
C LEU A 174 -2.80 -24.26 29.93
N PRO A 175 -1.85 -24.10 30.86
CA PRO A 175 -2.15 -23.93 32.28
C PRO A 175 -3.13 -22.78 32.51
N SER A 176 -4.07 -22.96 33.44
CA SER A 176 -5.18 -22.03 33.71
C SER A 176 -4.74 -20.59 34.05
N LYS A 177 -3.54 -20.40 34.62
CA LYS A 177 -2.94 -19.07 34.87
C LYS A 177 -2.56 -18.33 33.57
N LEU A 178 -2.12 -19.04 32.53
CA LEU A 178 -1.78 -18.43 31.24
C LEU A 178 -3.03 -18.00 30.46
N HIS A 179 -4.12 -18.75 30.62
CA HIS A 179 -5.42 -18.44 30.00
C HIS A 179 -5.96 -17.07 30.46
N LEU A 180 -5.84 -16.78 31.76
CA LEU A 180 -6.21 -15.49 32.34
C LEU A 180 -5.33 -14.35 31.81
N PHE A 181 -4.02 -14.59 31.65
CA PHE A 181 -3.10 -13.59 31.11
C PHE A 181 -3.40 -13.25 29.65
N ILE A 182 -3.57 -14.27 28.79
CA ILE A 182 -3.92 -14.08 27.38
C ILE A 182 -5.24 -13.32 27.27
N LYS A 183 -6.29 -13.74 27.98
CA LYS A 183 -7.60 -13.04 27.97
C LYS A 183 -7.49 -11.56 28.36
N LYS A 184 -6.63 -11.23 29.33
CA LYS A 184 -6.38 -9.85 29.79
C LYS A 184 -5.61 -9.02 28.76
N VAL A 185 -4.64 -9.62 28.07
CA VAL A 185 -3.89 -8.95 26.98
C VAL A 185 -4.81 -8.74 25.78
N THR A 186 -5.56 -9.75 25.35
CA THR A 186 -6.49 -9.65 24.22
C THR A 186 -7.56 -8.59 24.48
N LYS A 187 -8.14 -8.53 25.69
CA LYS A 187 -9.11 -7.49 26.07
C LYS A 187 -8.54 -6.08 25.92
N ARG A 188 -7.30 -5.85 26.35
CA ARG A 188 -6.61 -4.54 26.19
C ARG A 188 -6.30 -4.18 24.74
N PHE A 189 -6.20 -5.16 23.84
CA PHE A 189 -5.99 -4.92 22.41
C PHE A 189 -7.29 -4.57 21.66
N TYR A 190 -8.46 -5.01 22.16
CA TYR A 190 -9.77 -4.68 21.58
C TYR A 190 -10.39 -3.39 22.14
N GLU A 191 -9.93 -2.90 23.29
CA GLU A 191 -10.39 -1.65 23.93
C GLU A 191 -9.55 -0.41 23.54
N ARG A 192 -8.75 -0.49 22.47
CA ARG A 192 -7.99 0.63 21.88
C ARG A 192 -8.40 0.83 20.43
#